data_AF-G3IPR7-F1
#
_entry.id   AF-G3IPR7-F1
#
_cell.length_a   1.000
_cell.length_b   1.000
_cell.length_c   1.000
_cell.angle_alpha   90.00
_cell.angle_beta   90.00
_cell.angle_gamma   90.00
#
_symmetry.space_group_name_H-M   'P 1'
#
loop_
_entity.id
_entity.type
_entity.pdbx_description
1 polymer ?
#
loop_
_entity_poly.entity_id
_entity_poly.type
_entity_poly.pdbx_seq_one_letter_code
_entity_poly.pdbx_strand_id
1 'polypeptide(L)'
;MMLRKAECLVNLGRLQEARQTVIHLESSLNAKPTLVSSSHQILQRNLHHLKVKIREKENLPETFPKALTRAFEDMALGEENKQISGASLSVSLHTDPLKGRHLVAAKDILPGELLVKEDAFVSVLNPGETPPLHYGLENKWDTRVTNGDLYCHRCLKHTLATVPCGGCSYARYCSQECMQKAWECYHSTECPLGGLLLTLGVFCHVALRITLLARFEDVDRVVRMLCEETGNKDICLPEKKNPVKTLHCTNRGESENSIIGETPIPGCNVHGKYESNYNAVFSLLPHTEKHSPEHKFICAISVSALCKQLRAASLQARTMHLKSSKLEAVTPGLCADLTIWGVAILRHMLQLQCNAQAITSIRHTGKTET
;
A
#
# COMPACT_ATOMS: atom_id res chain seq x y z
N MET A 1 -26.86 -14.97 -8.29
CA MET A 1 -26.09 -13.92 -7.56
C MET A 1 -25.53 -14.40 -6.22
N MET A 2 -26.32 -15.04 -5.35
CA MET A 2 -25.86 -15.44 -4.00
C MET A 2 -24.80 -16.56 -3.98
N LEU A 3 -24.80 -17.52 -4.93
CA LEU A 3 -23.74 -18.54 -5.01
C LEU A 3 -22.36 -17.92 -5.24
N ARG A 4 -22.26 -17.00 -6.21
CA ARG A 4 -21.04 -16.22 -6.48
C ARG A 4 -20.59 -15.44 -5.24
N LYS A 5 -21.53 -14.85 -4.49
CA LYS A 5 -21.24 -14.17 -3.22
C LYS A 5 -20.62 -15.14 -2.19
N ALA A 6 -21.20 -16.33 -2.02
CA ALA A 6 -20.64 -17.35 -1.14
C ALA A 6 -19.23 -17.77 -1.57
N GLU A 7 -19.01 -18.01 -2.87
CA GLU A 7 -17.68 -18.31 -3.42
C GLU A 7 -16.67 -17.19 -3.16
N CYS A 8 -17.07 -15.93 -3.37
CA CYS A 8 -16.23 -14.78 -3.08
C CYS A 8 -15.88 -14.71 -1.58
N LEU A 9 -16.86 -14.87 -0.69
CA LEU A 9 -16.64 -14.83 0.77
C LEU A 9 -15.71 -15.95 1.25
N VAL A 10 -15.85 -17.17 0.71
CA VAL A 10 -14.92 -18.28 0.99
C VAL A 10 -13.51 -17.96 0.50
N ASN A 11 -13.38 -17.38 -0.68
CA ASN A 11 -12.07 -16.98 -1.20
C ASN A 11 -11.42 -15.88 -0.35
N LEU A 12 -12.22 -14.90 0.08
CA LEU A 12 -11.84 -13.78 0.96
C LEU A 12 -11.53 -14.16 2.41
N GLY A 13 -11.68 -15.43 2.82
CA GLY A 13 -11.46 -15.85 4.21
C GLY A 13 -12.56 -15.41 5.18
N ARG A 14 -13.64 -14.79 4.70
CA ARG A 14 -14.80 -14.35 5.51
C ARG A 14 -15.74 -15.54 5.75
N LEU A 15 -15.25 -16.56 6.43
CA LEU A 15 -15.87 -17.88 6.53
C LEU A 15 -17.24 -17.85 7.24
N GLN A 16 -17.42 -16.98 8.24
CA GLN A 16 -18.72 -16.82 8.93
C GLN A 16 -19.81 -16.28 8.00
N GLU A 17 -19.50 -15.25 7.22
CA GLU A 17 -20.43 -14.68 6.24
C GLU A 17 -20.69 -15.63 5.08
N ALA A 18 -19.67 -16.39 4.68
CA ALA A 18 -19.82 -17.46 3.70
C ALA A 18 -20.82 -18.52 4.19
N ARG A 19 -20.68 -18.99 5.44
CA ARG A 19 -21.62 -19.93 6.07
C ARG A 19 -23.04 -19.38 6.08
N GLN A 20 -23.23 -18.13 6.53
CA GLN A 20 -24.56 -17.54 6.57
C GLN A 20 -25.19 -17.43 5.17
N THR A 21 -24.38 -17.08 4.17
CA THR A 21 -24.83 -17.02 2.77
C THR A 21 -25.19 -18.41 2.23
N VAL A 22 -24.44 -19.45 2.60
CA VAL A 22 -24.73 -20.85 2.24
C VAL A 22 -26.02 -21.34 2.89
N ILE A 23 -26.24 -21.07 4.19
CA ILE A 23 -27.49 -21.44 4.90
C ILE A 23 -28.71 -20.75 4.25
N HIS A 24 -28.57 -19.49 3.88
CA HIS A 24 -29.62 -18.75 3.18
C HIS A 24 -29.92 -19.33 1.78
N LEU A 25 -28.88 -19.79 1.07
CA LEU A 25 -29.04 -20.46 -0.22
C LEU A 25 -29.76 -21.81 -0.07
N GLU A 26 -29.42 -22.61 0.94
CA GLU A 26 -30.06 -23.91 1.18
C GLU A 26 -31.54 -23.77 1.55
N SER A 27 -31.87 -22.83 2.45
CA SER A 27 -33.26 -22.55 2.82
C SER A 27 -34.09 -22.06 1.62
N SER A 28 -33.52 -21.19 0.79
CA SER A 28 -34.17 -20.71 -0.44
C SER A 28 -34.40 -21.84 -1.46
N LEU A 29 -33.50 -22.83 -1.50
CA LEU A 29 -33.56 -23.96 -2.40
C LEU A 29 -34.62 -24.99 -1.96
N ASN A 30 -34.73 -25.20 -0.65
CA ASN A 30 -35.73 -26.09 -0.05
C ASN A 30 -37.16 -25.51 -0.10
N ALA A 31 -37.31 -24.18 -0.19
CA ALA A 31 -38.60 -23.50 -0.26
C ALA A 31 -39.26 -23.51 -1.67
N LYS A 32 -38.56 -23.94 -2.72
CA LYS A 32 -39.08 -24.01 -4.10
C LYS A 32 -38.95 -25.43 -4.69
N PRO A 33 -39.88 -26.35 -4.36
CA PRO A 33 -39.90 -27.69 -4.95
C PRO A 33 -40.54 -27.61 -6.34
N THR A 34 -39.75 -27.23 -7.35
CA THR A 34 -40.17 -27.38 -8.75
C THR A 34 -39.26 -28.37 -9.45
N LEU A 35 -39.89 -29.25 -10.23
CA LEU A 35 -39.37 -30.38 -10.98
C LEU A 35 -37.85 -30.36 -11.24
N VAL A 36 -37.17 -31.44 -10.84
CA VAL A 36 -35.72 -31.66 -10.89
C VAL A 36 -35.15 -31.30 -12.26
N SER A 37 -34.70 -30.06 -12.40
CA SER A 37 -33.90 -29.63 -13.54
C SER A 37 -32.43 -29.96 -13.26
N SER A 38 -31.67 -30.26 -14.31
CA SER A 38 -30.21 -30.47 -14.24
C SER A 38 -29.50 -29.31 -13.54
N SER A 39 -30.03 -28.09 -13.64
CA SER A 39 -29.54 -26.90 -12.96
C SER A 39 -29.66 -26.97 -11.43
N HIS A 40 -30.70 -27.61 -10.89
CA HIS A 40 -30.88 -27.78 -9.43
C HIS A 40 -29.82 -28.71 -8.83
N GLN A 41 -29.50 -29.81 -9.53
CA GLN A 41 -28.46 -30.76 -9.11
C GLN A 41 -27.05 -30.15 -9.18
N ILE A 42 -26.76 -29.33 -10.20
CA ILE A 42 -25.49 -28.59 -10.31
C ILE A 42 -25.34 -27.63 -9.12
N LEU A 43 -26.41 -26.92 -8.78
CA LEU A 43 -26.39 -25.96 -7.66
C LEU A 43 -26.18 -26.66 -6.31
N GLN A 44 -26.81 -27.81 -6.08
CA GLN A 44 -26.59 -28.62 -4.86
C GLN A 44 -25.14 -29.14 -4.76
N ARG A 45 -24.56 -29.63 -5.87
CA ARG A 45 -23.13 -30.02 -5.90
C ARG A 45 -22.21 -28.86 -5.56
N ASN A 46 -22.45 -27.68 -6.13
CA ASN A 46 -21.64 -26.49 -5.87
C ASN A 46 -21.75 -26.04 -4.40
N LEU A 47 -22.94 -26.11 -3.80
CA LEU A 47 -23.16 -25.82 -2.38
C LEU A 47 -22.43 -26.83 -1.48
N HIS A 48 -22.51 -28.13 -1.80
CA HIS A 48 -21.78 -29.15 -1.06
C HIS A 48 -20.26 -28.91 -1.11
N HIS A 49 -19.72 -28.62 -2.29
CA HIS A 49 -18.32 -28.29 -2.48
C HIS A 49 -17.90 -27.01 -1.71
N LEU A 50 -18.75 -25.99 -1.66
CA LEU A 50 -18.54 -24.79 -0.85
C LEU A 50 -18.49 -25.11 0.66
N LYS A 51 -19.37 -25.99 1.15
CA LYS A 51 -19.38 -26.41 2.57
C LYS A 51 -18.12 -27.18 2.96
N VAL A 52 -17.64 -28.05 2.06
CA VAL A 52 -16.36 -28.75 2.24
C VAL A 52 -15.21 -27.75 2.30
N LYS A 53 -15.12 -26.83 1.34
CA LYS A 53 -14.08 -25.78 1.32
C LYS A 53 -14.08 -24.88 2.56
N ILE A 54 -15.26 -24.53 3.08
CA ILE A 54 -15.38 -23.77 4.33
C ILE A 54 -14.77 -24.55 5.50
N ARG A 55 -15.13 -25.84 5.65
CA ARG A 55 -14.58 -26.70 6.71
C ARG A 55 -13.07 -26.92 6.58
N GLU A 56 -12.57 -27.11 5.36
CA GLU A 56 -11.13 -27.26 5.09
C GLU A 56 -10.37 -26.00 5.49
N LYS A 57 -10.87 -24.82 5.12
CA LYS A 57 -10.26 -23.53 5.49
C LYS A 57 -10.35 -23.19 6.98
N GLU A 58 -11.30 -23.75 7.71
CA GLU A 58 -11.40 -23.57 9.17
C GLU A 58 -10.39 -24.41 9.95
N ASN A 59 -9.99 -25.55 9.39
CA ASN A 59 -9.06 -26.48 10.03
C ASN A 59 -7.60 -26.24 9.63
N LEU A 60 -7.35 -25.41 8.62
CA LEU A 60 -6.00 -25.00 8.22
C LEU A 60 -5.62 -23.74 9.00
N PRO A 61 -4.54 -23.75 9.79
CA PRO A 61 -3.85 -22.51 10.11
C PRO A 61 -3.52 -21.83 8.78
N GLU A 62 -3.77 -20.53 8.62
CA GLU A 62 -3.40 -19.74 7.43
C GLU A 62 -1.87 -19.69 7.28
N THR A 63 -1.25 -20.83 7.02
CA THR A 63 0.17 -20.93 6.71
C THR A 63 0.21 -21.09 5.22
N PHE A 64 0.66 -20.04 4.54
CA PHE A 64 0.99 -20.13 3.13
C PHE A 64 1.95 -21.31 2.94
N PRO A 65 1.68 -22.26 2.03
CA PRO A 65 2.54 -23.43 1.88
C PRO A 65 3.97 -22.99 1.60
N LYS A 66 4.93 -23.37 2.45
CA LYS A 66 6.36 -23.00 2.28
C LYS A 66 6.91 -23.36 0.90
N ALA A 67 6.40 -24.43 0.30
CA ALA A 67 6.75 -24.86 -1.05
C ALA A 67 6.35 -23.82 -2.12
N LEU A 68 5.18 -23.18 -1.95
CA LEU A 68 4.67 -22.17 -2.87
C LEU A 68 5.45 -20.85 -2.74
N THR A 69 5.82 -20.46 -1.52
CA THR A 69 6.69 -19.29 -1.29
C THR A 69 8.05 -19.46 -1.97
N ARG A 70 8.71 -20.62 -1.81
CA ARG A 70 9.96 -20.92 -2.50
C ARG A 70 9.81 -20.90 -4.01
N ALA A 71 8.73 -21.52 -4.53
CA ALA A 71 8.46 -21.51 -5.96
C ALA A 71 8.36 -20.08 -6.52
N PHE A 72 7.77 -19.13 -5.80
CA PHE A 72 7.71 -17.73 -6.23
C PHE A 72 9.05 -16.98 -6.08
N GLU A 73 9.81 -17.25 -5.02
CA GLU A 73 11.14 -16.66 -4.82
C GLU A 73 12.09 -17.04 -5.97
N ASP A 74 12.03 -18.31 -6.39
CA ASP A 74 12.84 -18.90 -7.44
C ASP A 74 12.39 -18.53 -8.86
N MET A 75 11.19 -17.95 -9.04
CA MET A 75 10.75 -17.48 -10.35
C MET A 75 11.61 -16.29 -10.80
N ALA A 76 12.29 -16.49 -11.93
CA ALA A 76 12.98 -15.44 -12.66
C ALA A 76 12.10 -14.92 -13.79
N LEU A 77 12.23 -13.63 -14.09
CA LEU A 77 11.75 -13.10 -15.36
C LEU A 77 12.56 -13.79 -16.47
N GLY A 78 11.90 -14.10 -17.59
CA GLY A 78 12.58 -14.55 -18.80
C GLY A 78 13.38 -13.39 -19.41
N GLU A 79 12.88 -12.81 -20.50
CA GLU A 79 13.45 -11.59 -21.07
C GLU A 79 12.79 -10.35 -20.44
N GLU A 80 13.63 -9.44 -19.93
CA GLU A 80 13.21 -8.22 -19.25
C GLU A 80 12.94 -7.07 -20.24
N ASN A 81 11.91 -6.29 -19.96
CA ASN A 81 11.54 -5.10 -20.70
C ASN A 81 12.48 -3.92 -20.38
N LYS A 82 13.17 -3.40 -21.39
CA LYS A 82 14.09 -2.27 -21.25
C LYS A 82 13.43 -0.97 -20.77
N GLN A 83 12.13 -0.80 -21.05
CA GLN A 83 11.35 0.37 -20.68
C GLN A 83 10.67 0.24 -19.32
N ILE A 84 10.60 -0.97 -18.75
CA ILE A 84 9.89 -1.22 -17.49
C ILE A 84 10.75 -2.17 -16.66
N SER A 85 11.53 -1.61 -15.73
CA SER A 85 12.36 -2.41 -14.83
C SER A 85 11.51 -3.41 -14.05
N GLY A 86 11.94 -4.68 -14.01
CA GLY A 86 11.23 -5.75 -13.32
C GLY A 86 10.01 -6.30 -14.08
N ALA A 87 9.82 -5.99 -15.37
CA ALA A 87 8.73 -6.52 -16.17
C ALA A 87 9.19 -7.39 -17.33
N SER A 88 8.36 -8.35 -17.74
CA SER A 88 8.54 -9.17 -18.93
C SER A 88 8.29 -8.38 -20.21
N LEU A 89 8.89 -8.79 -21.33
CA LEU A 89 8.51 -8.32 -22.68
C LEU A 89 7.05 -8.63 -23.05
N SER A 90 6.36 -9.47 -22.27
CA SER A 90 4.93 -9.74 -22.46
C SER A 90 4.03 -8.54 -22.14
N VAL A 91 4.55 -7.49 -21.51
CA VAL A 91 3.79 -6.29 -21.16
C VAL A 91 4.45 -5.01 -21.67
N SER A 92 3.63 -4.04 -22.05
CA SER A 92 4.04 -2.68 -22.39
C SER A 92 3.31 -1.64 -21.54
N LEU A 93 3.94 -0.48 -21.33
CA LEU A 93 3.39 0.61 -20.54
C LEU A 93 2.69 1.61 -21.44
N HIS A 94 1.42 1.90 -21.15
CA HIS A 94 0.62 2.87 -21.87
C HIS A 94 0.01 3.88 -20.90
N THR A 95 -0.49 4.98 -21.46
CA THR A 95 -1.26 5.99 -20.72
C THR A 95 -2.68 6.04 -21.27
N ASP A 96 -3.63 6.19 -20.36
CA ASP A 96 -5.02 6.46 -20.66
C ASP A 96 -5.44 7.75 -19.92
N PRO A 97 -6.13 8.70 -20.57
CA PRO A 97 -6.51 9.96 -19.94
C PRO A 97 -7.37 9.81 -18.68
N LEU A 98 -8.13 8.70 -18.55
CA LEU A 98 -9.06 8.47 -17.45
C LEU A 98 -8.47 7.55 -16.37
N LYS A 99 -7.64 6.58 -16.75
CA LYS A 99 -7.05 5.56 -15.86
C LYS A 99 -5.60 5.86 -15.47
N GLY A 100 -4.97 6.79 -16.17
CA GLY A 100 -3.53 7.05 -16.04
C GLY A 100 -2.70 5.93 -16.66
N ARG A 101 -1.55 5.68 -16.05
CA ARG A 101 -0.58 4.69 -16.54
C ARG A 101 -1.03 3.28 -16.23
N HIS A 102 -0.90 2.39 -17.20
CA HIS A 102 -1.29 1.00 -17.05
C HIS A 102 -0.47 0.09 -17.95
N LEU A 103 -0.38 -1.19 -17.55
CA LEU A 103 0.26 -2.22 -18.36
C LEU A 103 -0.78 -2.84 -19.29
N VAL A 104 -0.38 -3.09 -20.53
CA VAL A 104 -1.15 -3.87 -21.52
C VAL A 104 -0.33 -5.06 -21.98
N ALA A 105 -1.00 -6.13 -22.40
CA ALA A 105 -0.34 -7.28 -22.98
C ALA A 105 0.24 -6.92 -24.37
N ALA A 106 1.53 -7.18 -24.56
CA ALA A 106 2.23 -6.96 -25.84
C ALA A 106 2.23 -8.22 -26.73
N LYS A 107 1.92 -9.38 -26.14
CA LYS A 107 1.75 -10.68 -26.81
C LYS A 107 0.83 -11.56 -25.96
N ASP A 108 0.50 -12.74 -26.47
CA ASP A 108 -0.26 -13.74 -25.72
C ASP A 108 0.50 -14.15 -24.44
N ILE A 109 -0.24 -14.24 -23.33
CA ILE A 109 0.28 -14.58 -22.00
C ILE A 109 -0.33 -15.90 -21.57
N LEU A 110 0.50 -16.91 -21.35
CA LEU A 110 0.04 -18.21 -20.85
C LEU A 110 -0.17 -18.18 -19.33
N PRO A 111 -1.11 -18.99 -18.81
CA PRO A 111 -1.31 -19.13 -17.37
C PRO A 111 -0.01 -19.56 -16.65
N GLY A 112 0.35 -18.81 -15.61
CA GLY A 112 1.57 -19.05 -14.82
C GLY A 112 2.80 -18.29 -15.29
N GLU A 113 2.75 -17.55 -16.40
CA GLU A 113 3.84 -16.65 -16.79
C GLU A 113 4.05 -15.51 -15.79
N LEU A 114 5.31 -15.27 -15.43
CA LEU A 114 5.70 -14.13 -14.60
C LEU A 114 5.74 -12.85 -15.45
N LEU A 115 4.86 -11.90 -15.14
CA LEU A 115 4.75 -10.63 -15.87
C LEU A 115 5.56 -9.50 -15.26
N VAL A 116 5.52 -9.38 -13.93
CA VAL A 116 6.19 -8.31 -13.18
C VAL A 116 6.72 -8.89 -11.87
N LYS A 117 7.96 -8.55 -11.53
CA LYS A 117 8.60 -8.82 -10.24
C LYS A 117 9.25 -7.52 -9.77
N GLU A 118 8.71 -6.95 -8.72
CA GLU A 118 9.13 -5.66 -8.17
C GLU A 118 9.13 -5.74 -6.65
N ASP A 119 10.15 -5.16 -6.02
CA ASP A 119 10.17 -4.99 -4.57
C ASP A 119 9.18 -3.89 -4.18
N ALA A 120 8.49 -4.09 -3.05
CA ALA A 120 7.57 -3.07 -2.57
C ALA A 120 8.34 -1.81 -2.17
N PHE A 121 8.03 -0.67 -2.81
CA PHE A 121 8.56 0.64 -2.40
C PHE A 121 8.29 0.92 -0.92
N VAL A 122 7.09 0.56 -0.45
CA VAL A 122 6.68 0.67 0.95
C VAL A 122 5.86 -0.56 1.34
N SER A 123 6.01 -0.99 2.59
CA SER A 123 5.14 -1.99 3.19
C SER A 123 4.70 -1.55 4.58
N VAL A 124 3.45 -1.84 4.93
CA VAL A 124 2.89 -1.66 6.27
C VAL A 124 2.08 -2.91 6.59
N LEU A 125 2.30 -3.45 7.78
CA LEU A 125 1.56 -4.61 8.25
C LEU A 125 0.13 -4.19 8.61
N ASN A 126 -0.86 -4.83 7.96
CA ASN A 126 -2.25 -4.64 8.33
C ASN A 126 -2.54 -5.46 9.61
N PRO A 127 -2.96 -4.83 10.71
CA PRO A 127 -3.29 -5.55 11.94
C PRO A 127 -4.47 -6.54 11.76
N GLY A 128 -5.24 -6.42 10.67
CA GLY A 128 -6.40 -7.25 10.38
C GLY A 128 -7.69 -6.62 10.94
N GLU A 129 -8.80 -7.34 10.79
CA GLU A 129 -10.07 -6.93 11.42
C GLU A 129 -9.97 -7.13 12.93
N THR A 130 -9.92 -6.01 13.68
CA THR A 130 -10.14 -6.04 15.12
C THR A 130 -11.65 -6.02 15.37
N PRO A 131 -12.22 -7.00 16.10
CA PRO A 131 -13.60 -6.90 16.55
C PRO A 131 -13.79 -5.58 17.33
N PRO A 132 -14.95 -4.94 17.27
CA PRO A 132 -15.21 -3.75 18.07
C PRO A 132 -14.89 -4.05 19.54
N LEU A 133 -14.15 -3.15 20.18
CA LEU A 133 -13.88 -3.22 21.61
C LEU A 133 -15.22 -3.34 22.33
N HIS A 134 -15.44 -4.47 23.01
CA HIS A 134 -16.58 -4.59 23.91
C HIS A 134 -16.38 -3.57 25.03
N TYR A 135 -17.07 -2.43 24.93
CA TYR A 135 -17.18 -1.43 26.01
C TYR A 135 -18.10 -1.99 27.11
N GLY A 136 -17.76 -3.15 27.64
CA GLY A 136 -18.35 -3.73 28.84
C GLY A 136 -17.43 -3.42 30.03
N LEU A 137 -18.03 -3.16 31.19
CA LEU A 137 -17.35 -2.82 32.45
C LEU A 137 -16.36 -3.91 32.95
N GLU A 138 -16.28 -5.05 32.27
CA GLU A 138 -15.27 -6.08 32.48
C GLU A 138 -14.06 -5.78 31.60
N ASN A 139 -13.03 -5.16 32.18
CA ASN A 139 -11.71 -4.95 31.57
C ASN A 139 -10.99 -6.27 31.28
N LYS A 140 -11.54 -7.11 30.39
CA LYS A 140 -10.85 -8.28 29.87
C LYS A 140 -9.83 -7.77 28.87
N TRP A 141 -8.56 -7.90 29.24
CA TRP A 141 -7.43 -7.72 28.32
C TRP A 141 -7.70 -8.49 27.03
N ASP A 142 -7.47 -7.85 25.88
CA ASP A 142 -7.51 -8.58 24.61
C ASP A 142 -6.18 -9.32 24.45
N THR A 143 -6.16 -10.63 24.74
CA THR A 143 -4.99 -11.50 24.50
C THR A 143 -5.01 -12.15 23.13
N ARG A 144 -5.87 -11.69 22.21
CA ARG A 144 -5.83 -12.24 20.86
C ARG A 144 -4.50 -11.90 20.22
N VAL A 145 -3.86 -12.92 19.68
CA VAL A 145 -2.69 -12.77 18.84
C VAL A 145 -3.17 -12.25 17.49
N THR A 146 -2.64 -11.10 17.08
CA THR A 146 -2.99 -10.45 15.81
C THR A 146 -1.87 -10.65 14.78
N ASN A 147 -2.11 -10.22 13.53
CA ASN A 147 -1.04 -10.16 12.53
C ASN A 147 0.15 -9.31 13.02
N GLY A 148 -0.12 -8.25 13.78
CA GLY A 148 0.91 -7.40 14.40
C GLY A 148 1.85 -8.16 15.35
N ASP A 149 1.41 -9.28 15.90
CA ASP A 149 2.21 -10.08 16.82
C ASP A 149 2.99 -11.19 16.12
N LEU A 150 2.50 -11.63 14.95
CA LEU A 150 3.01 -12.79 14.22
C LEU A 150 3.93 -12.44 13.06
N TYR A 151 4.00 -11.19 12.63
CA TYR A 151 4.76 -10.79 11.45
C TYR A 151 5.75 -9.67 11.75
N CYS A 152 6.91 -9.75 11.11
CA CYS A 152 7.90 -8.68 11.16
C CYS A 152 7.35 -7.40 10.51
N HIS A 153 7.37 -6.28 11.22
CA HIS A 153 6.87 -4.99 10.75
C HIS A 153 7.71 -4.34 9.64
N ARG A 154 8.84 -4.97 9.26
CA ARG A 154 9.75 -4.53 8.19
C ARG A 154 9.68 -5.44 6.98
N CYS A 155 9.91 -6.75 7.14
CA CYS A 155 9.99 -7.69 6.02
C CYS A 155 8.75 -8.57 5.86
N LEU A 156 7.73 -8.40 6.72
CA LEU A 156 6.49 -9.19 6.71
C LEU A 156 6.72 -10.71 6.85
N LYS A 157 7.88 -11.14 7.33
CA LYS A 157 8.16 -12.54 7.62
C LYS A 157 7.40 -12.98 8.87
N HIS A 158 6.63 -14.06 8.74
CA HIS A 158 6.00 -14.72 9.90
C HIS A 158 7.07 -15.15 10.91
N THR A 159 6.94 -14.70 12.15
CA THR A 159 7.92 -14.90 13.21
C THR A 159 7.23 -15.03 14.57
N LEU A 160 7.46 -16.16 15.25
CA LEU A 160 6.91 -16.41 16.60
C LEU A 160 7.80 -15.81 17.71
N ALA A 161 9.11 -15.74 17.49
CA ALA A 161 10.08 -15.18 18.43
C ALA A 161 10.54 -13.82 17.92
N THR A 162 9.76 -12.78 18.21
CA THR A 162 10.05 -11.42 17.72
C THR A 162 10.99 -10.65 18.63
N VAL A 163 11.80 -9.76 18.04
CA VAL A 163 12.52 -8.69 18.74
C VAL A 163 11.58 -7.48 18.85
N PRO A 164 11.10 -7.09 20.04
CA PRO A 164 10.25 -5.92 20.20
C PRO A 164 11.06 -4.63 20.10
N CYS A 165 10.41 -3.55 19.65
CA CYS A 165 10.98 -2.21 19.77
C CYS A 165 11.16 -1.85 21.26
N GLY A 166 12.28 -1.21 21.61
CA GLY A 166 12.49 -0.69 22.97
C GLY A 166 11.72 0.61 23.27
N GLY A 167 11.17 1.29 22.25
CA GLY A 167 10.52 2.60 22.37
C GLY A 167 8.99 2.59 22.22
N CYS A 168 8.39 1.50 21.71
CA CYS A 168 6.94 1.37 21.59
C CYS A 168 6.47 -0.07 21.77
N SER A 169 5.21 -0.26 22.13
CA SER A 169 4.57 -1.58 22.27
C SER A 169 4.03 -2.14 20.94
N TYR A 170 4.12 -1.37 19.86
CA TYR A 170 3.51 -1.69 18.57
C TYR A 170 4.43 -2.54 17.69
N ALA A 171 5.65 -2.07 17.43
CA ALA A 171 6.50 -2.67 16.41
C ALA A 171 7.34 -3.84 16.93
N ARG A 172 7.40 -4.89 16.12
CA ARG A 172 8.10 -6.16 16.36
C ARG A 172 8.80 -6.63 15.09
N TYR A 173 9.97 -7.24 15.24
CA TYR A 173 10.85 -7.60 14.13
C TYR A 173 11.33 -9.04 14.22
N CYS A 174 11.70 -9.64 13.08
CA CYS A 174 12.22 -11.00 13.07
C CYS A 174 13.69 -11.11 13.52
N SER A 175 14.41 -9.99 13.57
CA SER A 175 15.82 -9.92 13.95
C SER A 175 16.21 -8.51 14.35
N GLN A 176 17.33 -8.39 15.06
CA GLN A 176 17.96 -7.10 15.39
C GLN A 176 18.25 -6.28 14.13
N GLU A 177 18.69 -6.94 13.05
CA GLU A 177 18.95 -6.30 11.76
C GLU A 177 17.69 -5.67 11.16
N CYS A 178 16.55 -6.38 11.17
CA CYS A 178 15.29 -5.82 10.69
C CYS A 178 14.84 -4.63 11.55
N MET A 179 15.02 -4.71 12.87
CA MET A 179 14.70 -3.60 13.78
C MET A 179 15.57 -2.37 13.47
N GLN A 180 16.88 -2.55 13.33
CA GLN A 180 17.82 -1.45 13.09
C GLN A 180 17.54 -0.77 11.74
N LYS A 181 17.39 -1.56 10.67
CA LYS A 181 17.07 -1.01 9.34
C LYS A 181 15.73 -0.26 9.35
N ALA A 182 14.70 -0.78 10.03
CA ALA A 182 13.45 -0.06 10.17
C ALA A 182 13.61 1.24 10.95
N TRP A 183 14.37 1.22 12.06
CA TRP A 183 14.64 2.39 12.89
C TRP A 183 15.30 3.53 12.11
N GLU A 184 16.33 3.20 11.33
CA GLU A 184 17.09 4.15 10.50
C GLU A 184 16.22 4.74 9.38
N CYS A 185 15.41 3.92 8.71
CA CYS A 185 14.65 4.37 7.54
C CYS A 185 13.33 5.07 7.87
N TYR A 186 12.59 4.69 8.91
CA TYR A 186 11.25 5.26 9.15
C TYR A 186 10.77 5.15 10.61
N HIS A 187 11.09 4.05 11.28
CA HIS A 187 10.45 3.72 12.54
C HIS A 187 10.87 4.65 13.69
N SER A 188 12.06 5.26 13.67
CA SER A 188 12.43 6.29 14.65
C SER A 188 11.44 7.46 14.69
N THR A 189 10.85 7.82 13.54
CA THR A 189 9.82 8.86 13.44
C THR A 189 8.42 8.33 13.77
N GLU A 190 8.11 7.08 13.39
CA GLU A 190 6.82 6.46 13.65
C GLU A 190 6.62 5.97 15.09
N CYS A 191 7.71 5.61 15.78
CA CYS A 191 7.72 4.98 17.10
C CYS A 191 6.84 5.70 18.14
N PRO A 192 6.98 7.04 18.35
CA PRO A 192 6.11 7.75 19.31
C PRO A 192 4.65 7.87 18.85
N LEU A 193 4.33 7.49 17.61
CA LEU A 193 3.02 7.66 17.00
C LEU A 193 2.25 6.34 16.84
N GLY A 194 2.78 5.20 17.30
CA GLY A 194 2.22 3.88 17.02
C GLY A 194 0.70 3.76 17.28
N GLY A 195 0.23 4.21 18.44
CA GLY A 195 -1.21 4.18 18.77
C GLY A 195 -2.06 5.10 17.87
N LEU A 196 -1.52 6.26 17.48
CA LEU A 196 -2.20 7.15 16.54
C LEU A 196 -2.27 6.53 15.15
N LEU A 197 -1.17 5.95 14.65
CA LEU A 197 -1.12 5.32 13.33
C LEU A 197 -2.10 4.15 13.23
N LEU A 198 -2.22 3.35 14.30
CA LEU A 198 -3.25 2.31 14.41
C LEU A 198 -4.67 2.89 14.32
N THR A 199 -4.92 4.01 14.99
CA THR A 199 -6.24 4.68 15.02
C THR A 199 -6.60 5.31 13.67
N LEU A 200 -5.64 5.96 13.01
CA LEU A 200 -5.84 6.61 11.71
C LEU A 200 -5.90 5.59 10.55
N GLY A 201 -5.49 4.35 10.81
CA GLY A 201 -5.59 3.25 9.88
C GLY A 201 -4.41 3.11 8.91
N VAL A 202 -4.39 1.97 8.23
CA VAL A 202 -3.30 1.54 7.35
C VAL A 202 -2.98 2.54 6.24
N PHE A 203 -3.97 3.22 5.66
CA PHE A 203 -3.69 4.18 4.58
C PHE A 203 -2.93 5.40 5.08
N CYS A 204 -3.24 5.90 6.28
CA CYS A 204 -2.50 7.01 6.87
C CYS A 204 -1.05 6.58 7.20
N HIS A 205 -0.88 5.36 7.72
CA HIS A 205 0.45 4.81 8.01
C HIS A 205 1.28 4.60 6.73
N VAL A 206 0.70 4.02 5.68
CA VAL A 206 1.36 3.86 4.37
C VAL A 206 1.76 5.23 3.81
N ALA A 207 0.86 6.22 3.82
CA ALA A 207 1.14 7.56 3.32
C ALA A 207 2.30 8.24 4.07
N LEU A 208 2.33 8.15 5.41
CA LEU A 208 3.47 8.63 6.20
C LEU A 208 4.76 7.92 5.78
N ARG A 209 4.76 6.59 5.75
CA ARG A 209 5.98 5.81 5.48
C ARG A 209 6.51 6.06 4.06
N ILE A 210 5.64 6.25 3.07
CA ILE A 210 6.03 6.70 1.72
C ILE A 210 6.83 7.99 1.82
N THR A 211 6.32 9.00 2.53
CA THR A 211 7.02 10.30 2.65
C THR A 211 8.33 10.21 3.41
N LEU A 212 8.40 9.37 4.45
CA LEU A 212 9.64 9.14 5.19
C LEU A 212 10.70 8.49 4.29
N LEU A 213 10.34 7.48 3.51
CA LEU A 213 11.27 6.82 2.58
C LEU A 213 11.70 7.75 1.45
N ALA A 214 10.76 8.54 0.88
CA ALA A 214 11.05 9.51 -0.17
C ALA A 214 12.07 10.58 0.27
N ARG A 215 12.04 11.01 1.54
CA ARG A 215 13.02 11.93 2.12
C ARG A 215 14.46 11.42 1.99
N PHE A 216 14.66 10.10 2.02
CA PHE A 216 15.99 9.51 1.89
C PHE A 216 16.45 9.39 0.43
N GLU A 217 15.57 9.59 -0.56
CA GLU A 217 15.91 9.55 -1.98
C GLU A 217 16.31 10.93 -2.53
N ASP A 218 15.50 11.99 -2.34
CA ASP A 218 15.81 13.36 -2.82
C ASP A 218 14.77 14.42 -2.34
N VAL A 219 15.05 15.11 -1.22
CA VAL A 219 14.12 16.10 -0.63
C VAL A 219 13.82 17.26 -1.58
N ASP A 220 14.84 17.82 -2.24
CA ASP A 220 14.68 19.00 -3.10
C ASP A 220 13.79 18.68 -4.30
N ARG A 221 13.91 17.45 -4.84
CA ARG A 221 13.02 16.98 -5.90
C ARG A 221 11.59 16.82 -5.43
N VAL A 222 11.35 16.25 -4.24
CA VAL A 222 10.00 16.12 -3.67
C VAL A 222 9.35 17.50 -3.53
N VAL A 223 10.10 18.49 -3.02
CA VAL A 223 9.61 19.86 -2.88
C VAL A 223 9.25 20.46 -4.25
N ARG A 224 10.12 20.32 -5.26
CA ARG A 224 9.81 20.83 -6.61
C ARG A 224 8.52 20.21 -7.18
N MET A 225 8.38 18.89 -7.08
CA MET A 225 7.20 18.18 -7.59
C MET A 225 5.91 18.64 -6.92
N LEU A 226 5.93 18.90 -5.61
CA LEU A 226 4.78 19.44 -4.87
C LEU A 226 4.48 20.90 -5.26
N CYS A 227 5.51 21.72 -5.45
CA CYS A 227 5.36 23.11 -5.86
C CYS A 227 4.81 23.25 -7.29
N GLU A 228 5.24 22.40 -8.22
CA GLU A 228 4.77 22.39 -9.61
C GLU A 228 3.27 22.05 -9.69
N GLU A 229 2.79 21.11 -8.87
CA GLU A 229 1.35 20.77 -8.80
C GLU A 229 0.50 21.84 -8.10
N THR A 230 1.08 22.54 -7.11
CA THR A 230 0.40 23.62 -6.37
C THR A 230 0.48 24.97 -7.12
N GLY A 231 1.16 25.01 -8.27
CA GLY A 231 1.44 26.19 -9.10
C GLY A 231 0.24 26.86 -9.78
N ASN A 232 -0.92 26.91 -9.13
CA ASN A 232 -1.98 27.87 -9.41
C ASN A 232 -2.36 28.63 -8.13
N LYS A 233 -1.77 29.82 -8.01
CA LYS A 233 -2.02 30.95 -7.08
C LYS A 233 -1.81 30.73 -5.57
N ASP A 234 -0.86 31.53 -5.07
CA ASP A 234 -0.70 32.05 -3.71
C ASP A 234 -0.23 31.11 -2.59
N ILE A 235 1.07 30.79 -2.58
CA ILE A 235 1.83 30.70 -1.32
C ILE A 235 3.19 31.38 -1.52
N CYS A 236 3.27 32.66 -1.15
CA CYS A 236 4.55 33.36 -1.02
C CYS A 236 5.35 32.77 0.17
N LEU A 237 6.57 32.31 -0.10
CA LEU A 237 7.60 32.17 0.93
C LEU A 237 8.30 33.54 1.13
N PRO A 238 8.76 33.86 2.36
CA PRO A 238 9.42 35.14 2.63
C PRO A 238 10.81 35.16 2.01
N GLU A 239 11.02 36.13 1.12
CA GLU A 239 12.30 36.42 0.47
C GLU A 239 13.40 36.67 1.52
N LYS A 240 14.45 35.84 1.49
CA LYS A 240 15.77 36.27 1.96
C LYS A 240 16.59 36.69 0.75
N LYS A 241 16.79 38.01 0.65
CA LYS A 241 17.64 38.69 -0.32
C LYS A 241 19.05 38.10 -0.33
N ASN A 242 19.51 37.71 -1.52
CA ASN A 242 20.86 38.01 -2.02
C ASN A 242 20.80 37.97 -3.56
N PRO A 243 21.18 39.05 -4.26
CA PRO A 243 21.14 39.08 -5.72
C PRO A 243 22.39 38.38 -6.25
N VAL A 244 22.27 37.60 -7.34
CA VAL A 244 23.22 37.59 -8.48
C VAL A 244 22.80 36.51 -9.50
N LYS A 245 22.56 37.02 -10.72
CA LYS A 245 22.49 36.35 -12.04
C LYS A 245 21.28 35.47 -12.36
N THR A 246 20.21 36.16 -12.70
CA THR A 246 19.16 35.75 -13.64
C THR A 246 19.77 35.28 -14.98
N LEU A 247 19.61 34.01 -15.33
CA LEU A 247 19.62 33.58 -16.74
C LEU A 247 18.17 33.44 -17.18
N HIS A 248 17.72 34.47 -17.89
CA HIS A 248 16.42 34.52 -18.54
C HIS A 248 16.57 33.80 -19.89
N CYS A 249 15.93 32.64 -20.06
CA CYS A 249 15.72 32.07 -21.40
C CYS A 249 14.26 32.28 -21.79
N THR A 250 14.02 33.41 -22.46
CA THR A 250 12.84 33.65 -23.29
C THR A 250 12.81 32.67 -24.46
N ASN A 251 11.67 32.01 -24.65
CA ASN A 251 11.32 31.34 -25.90
C ASN A 251 11.34 32.34 -27.08
N ARG A 252 11.97 31.95 -28.21
CA ARG A 252 11.41 31.91 -29.57
C ARG A 252 12.54 31.89 -30.62
N GLY A 253 12.53 30.88 -31.49
CA GLY A 253 13.37 30.77 -32.68
C GLY A 253 13.12 29.44 -33.37
N GLU A 254 12.41 29.48 -34.49
CA GLU A 254 11.97 28.34 -35.31
C GLU A 254 13.15 27.67 -36.04
N SER A 255 13.23 26.33 -36.03
CA SER A 255 13.62 25.54 -37.20
C SER A 255 13.16 24.09 -37.03
N GLU A 256 12.52 23.58 -38.07
CA GLU A 256 11.85 22.30 -38.19
C GLU A 256 12.79 21.09 -38.03
N ASN A 257 12.36 20.12 -37.23
CA ASN A 257 12.27 18.72 -37.67
C ASN A 257 11.38 17.94 -36.69
N SER A 258 10.27 17.48 -37.25
CA SER A 258 9.21 16.70 -36.61
C SER A 258 9.70 15.35 -36.08
N ILE A 259 9.65 15.19 -34.77
CA ILE A 259 9.11 13.97 -34.14
C ILE A 259 8.01 14.49 -33.22
N ILE A 260 6.77 14.05 -33.41
CA ILE A 260 5.69 14.25 -32.43
C ILE A 260 6.17 13.55 -31.17
N GLY A 261 6.83 14.29 -30.28
CA GLY A 261 7.31 13.77 -29.01
C GLY A 261 6.09 13.37 -28.22
N GLU A 262 5.85 12.06 -28.10
CA GLU A 262 4.83 11.54 -27.20
C GLU A 262 4.99 12.22 -25.85
N THR A 263 3.90 12.75 -25.31
CA THR A 263 3.91 13.35 -23.98
C THR A 263 4.52 12.34 -23.00
N PRO A 264 5.57 12.71 -22.25
CA PRO A 264 6.28 11.75 -21.41
C PRO A 264 5.31 11.12 -20.43
N ILE A 265 5.37 9.81 -20.31
CA ILE A 265 4.54 9.04 -19.40
C ILE A 265 4.89 9.50 -17.96
N PRO A 266 3.93 10.02 -17.17
CA PRO A 266 4.20 10.51 -15.81
C PRO A 266 4.96 9.46 -14.98
N GLY A 267 5.81 9.84 -14.05
CA GLY A 267 6.53 8.87 -13.21
C GLY A 267 7.59 8.00 -13.91
N CYS A 268 7.71 8.05 -15.24
CA CYS A 268 8.89 7.56 -15.93
C CYS A 268 10.02 8.59 -15.86
N ASN A 269 11.26 8.15 -16.12
CA ASN A 269 12.40 9.05 -16.24
C ASN A 269 12.40 9.80 -17.58
N VAL A 270 13.40 10.65 -17.80
CA VAL A 270 13.53 11.48 -19.02
C VAL A 270 13.67 10.66 -20.32
N HIS A 271 13.98 9.37 -20.22
CA HIS A 271 14.08 8.46 -21.36
C HIS A 271 12.79 7.63 -21.57
N GLY A 272 11.72 7.91 -20.81
CA GLY A 272 10.46 7.16 -20.87
C GLY A 272 10.47 5.84 -20.10
N LYS A 273 11.57 5.50 -19.42
CA LYS A 273 11.71 4.25 -18.68
C LYS A 273 11.05 4.35 -17.30
N TYR A 274 10.23 3.34 -16.97
CA TYR A 274 9.65 3.13 -15.65
C TYR A 274 10.66 2.47 -14.70
N GLU A 275 10.75 3.01 -13.50
CA GLU A 275 11.59 2.50 -12.42
C GLU A 275 10.80 2.52 -11.11
N SER A 276 11.01 1.51 -10.27
CA SER A 276 10.41 1.39 -8.93
C SER A 276 11.03 2.42 -7.98
N ASN A 277 10.60 3.67 -8.09
CA ASN A 277 11.11 4.78 -7.27
C ASN A 277 9.97 5.70 -6.84
N TYR A 278 10.31 6.71 -6.03
CA TYR A 278 9.31 7.64 -5.54
C TYR A 278 8.55 8.38 -6.66
N ASN A 279 9.16 8.65 -7.82
CA ASN A 279 8.50 9.33 -8.93
C ASN A 279 7.31 8.52 -9.46
N ALA A 280 7.49 7.20 -9.58
CA ALA A 280 6.45 6.30 -9.99
C ALA A 280 5.27 6.32 -9.01
N VAL A 281 5.54 6.34 -7.70
CA VAL A 281 4.53 6.41 -6.64
C VAL A 281 3.83 7.77 -6.61
N PHE A 282 4.59 8.87 -6.67
CA PHE A 282 4.05 10.23 -6.65
C PHE A 282 3.13 10.53 -7.83
N SER A 283 3.43 9.93 -9.00
CA SER A 283 2.68 10.12 -10.24
C SER A 283 1.41 9.26 -10.32
N LEU A 284 1.06 8.51 -9.27
CA LEU A 284 -0.23 7.85 -9.19
C LEU A 284 -1.36 8.89 -9.13
N LEU A 285 -2.42 8.67 -9.91
CA LEU A 285 -3.52 9.62 -9.96
C LEU A 285 -4.39 9.48 -8.71
N PRO A 286 -4.70 10.58 -7.99
CA PRO A 286 -5.56 10.52 -6.81
C PRO A 286 -7.06 10.61 -7.12
N HIS A 287 -7.45 10.93 -8.36
CA HIS A 287 -8.86 11.11 -8.78
C HIS A 287 -9.73 11.87 -7.77
N THR A 288 -9.17 12.95 -7.19
CA THR A 288 -9.82 13.69 -6.10
C THR A 288 -11.15 14.29 -6.52
N GLU A 289 -11.36 14.54 -7.81
CA GLU A 289 -12.64 14.96 -8.39
C GLU A 289 -13.77 13.95 -8.16
N LYS A 290 -13.45 12.66 -8.02
CA LYS A 290 -14.42 11.58 -7.78
C LYS A 290 -14.63 11.26 -6.30
N HIS A 291 -13.84 11.86 -5.42
CA HIS A 291 -13.93 11.61 -3.98
C HIS A 291 -15.05 12.43 -3.34
N SER A 292 -15.78 11.82 -2.41
CA SER A 292 -16.80 12.54 -1.63
C SER A 292 -16.18 13.61 -0.72
N PRO A 293 -16.90 14.69 -0.40
CA PRO A 293 -16.43 15.71 0.55
C PRO A 293 -16.06 15.12 1.92
N GLU A 294 -16.83 14.15 2.40
CA GLU A 294 -16.63 13.49 3.70
C GLU A 294 -15.30 12.73 3.71
N HIS A 295 -15.00 11.99 2.65
CA HIS A 295 -13.73 11.27 2.54
C HIS A 295 -12.54 12.25 2.53
N LYS A 296 -12.61 13.32 1.73
CA LYS A 296 -11.58 14.37 1.70
C LYS A 296 -11.37 15.00 3.07
N PHE A 297 -12.46 15.28 3.78
CA PHE A 297 -12.43 15.83 5.14
C PHE A 297 -11.75 14.87 6.12
N ILE A 298 -12.10 13.57 6.08
CA ILE A 298 -11.48 12.54 6.93
C ILE A 298 -9.98 12.42 6.64
N CYS A 299 -9.56 12.44 5.37
CA CYS A 299 -8.13 12.45 5.02
C CYS A 299 -7.44 13.70 5.57
N ALA A 300 -8.01 14.89 5.36
CA ALA A 300 -7.43 16.15 5.81
C ALA A 300 -7.28 16.22 7.33
N ILE A 301 -8.32 15.82 8.10
CA ILE A 301 -8.25 15.85 9.56
C ILE A 301 -7.29 14.79 10.11
N SER A 302 -7.22 13.60 9.49
CA SER A 302 -6.28 12.54 9.85
C SER A 302 -4.84 13.00 9.68
N VAL A 303 -4.52 13.61 8.53
CA VAL A 303 -3.18 14.14 8.25
C VAL A 303 -2.86 15.33 9.15
N SER A 304 -3.82 16.22 9.41
CA SER A 304 -3.62 17.34 10.34
C SER A 304 -3.31 16.87 11.76
N ALA A 305 -4.04 15.86 12.26
CA ALA A 305 -3.77 15.24 13.56
C ALA A 305 -2.37 14.60 13.60
N LEU A 306 -2.00 13.88 12.55
CA LEU A 306 -0.68 13.28 12.41
C LEU A 306 0.43 14.34 12.40
N CYS A 307 0.28 15.39 11.59
CA CYS A 307 1.23 16.51 11.52
C CYS A 307 1.37 17.20 12.88
N LYS A 308 0.28 17.44 13.61
CA LYS A 308 0.34 18.02 14.96
C LYS A 308 1.21 17.18 15.90
N GLN A 309 1.05 15.86 15.85
CA GLN A 309 1.80 14.94 16.71
C GLN A 309 3.26 14.78 16.28
N LEU A 310 3.54 14.77 14.97
CA LEU A 310 4.91 14.82 14.44
C LEU A 310 5.65 16.09 14.92
N ARG A 311 4.97 17.23 14.90
CA ARG A 311 5.49 18.51 15.41
C ARG A 311 5.82 18.42 16.91
N ALA A 312 4.91 17.86 17.71
CA ALA A 312 5.11 17.67 19.14
C ALA A 312 6.27 16.72 19.46
N ALA A 313 6.33 15.56 18.81
CA ALA A 313 7.41 14.58 18.98
C ALA A 313 8.78 15.16 18.59
N SER A 314 8.85 15.93 17.51
CA SER A 314 10.09 16.60 17.06
C SER A 314 10.59 17.62 18.07
N LEU A 315 9.69 18.39 18.70
CA LEU A 315 10.05 19.34 19.76
C LEU A 315 10.59 18.63 21.00
N GLN A 316 9.92 17.55 21.43
CA GLN A 316 10.36 16.75 22.58
C GLN A 316 11.75 16.14 22.37
N ALA A 317 12.02 15.58 21.17
CA ALA A 317 13.32 15.05 20.81
C ALA A 317 14.42 16.12 20.90
N ARG A 318 14.15 17.34 20.40
CA ARG A 318 15.10 18.47 20.48
C ARG A 318 15.38 18.89 21.93
N THR A 319 14.36 18.91 22.79
CA THR A 319 14.53 19.23 24.22
C THR A 319 15.34 18.16 24.96
N MET A 320 15.16 16.88 24.63
CA MET A 320 15.93 15.78 25.22
C MET A 320 17.38 15.75 24.73
N HIS A 321 17.62 16.03 23.44
CA HIS A 321 18.95 16.14 22.86
C HIS A 321 19.76 17.32 23.43
N LEU A 322 19.09 18.41 23.85
CA LEU A 322 19.75 19.51 24.55
C LEU A 322 20.24 19.12 25.96
N LYS A 323 19.71 18.03 26.54
CA LYS A 323 20.02 17.54 27.89
C LYS A 323 20.94 16.31 27.90
N SER A 324 21.14 15.64 26.76
CA SER A 324 21.99 14.45 26.63
C SER A 324 22.97 14.66 25.48
N SER A 325 24.26 14.77 25.79
CA SER A 325 25.34 14.98 24.82
C SER A 325 25.75 13.70 24.04
N LYS A 326 24.95 12.63 24.08
CA LYS A 326 25.24 11.37 23.37
C LYS A 326 23.96 10.69 22.87
N LEU A 327 23.41 11.13 21.74
CA LEU A 327 22.76 10.27 20.75
C LEU A 327 22.50 11.09 19.47
N GLU A 328 23.30 10.89 18.42
CA GLU A 328 23.05 11.50 17.11
C GLU A 328 21.80 10.89 16.47
N ALA A 329 20.64 11.52 16.69
CA ALA A 329 19.44 11.28 15.89
C ALA A 329 19.36 12.37 14.81
N VAL A 330 19.38 11.94 13.54
CA VAL A 330 19.29 12.81 12.34
C VAL A 330 17.90 13.47 12.26
N THR A 331 17.68 14.52 13.04
CA THR A 331 16.43 15.30 13.06
C THR A 331 16.57 16.83 13.04
N PRO A 332 17.57 17.47 12.38
CA PRO A 332 17.56 18.92 12.18
C PRO A 332 16.84 19.27 10.87
N GLY A 333 15.50 19.26 10.83
CA GLY A 333 14.77 19.75 9.64
C GLY A 333 13.24 19.88 9.77
N LEU A 334 12.61 19.06 10.61
CA LEU A 334 11.15 18.83 10.59
C LEU A 334 10.20 20.03 10.73
N CYS A 335 10.62 21.21 11.21
CA CYS A 335 9.67 22.28 11.56
C CYS A 335 9.24 23.16 10.37
N ALA A 336 10.14 23.49 9.44
CA ALA A 336 9.78 24.24 8.22
C ALA A 336 9.15 23.32 7.17
N ASP A 337 9.57 22.06 7.16
CA ASP A 337 9.17 21.09 6.13
C ASP A 337 7.81 20.45 6.42
N LEU A 338 7.25 20.58 7.63
CA LEU A 338 6.05 19.81 7.99
C LEU A 338 4.81 20.19 7.18
N THR A 339 4.74 21.40 6.66
CA THR A 339 3.66 21.80 5.75
C THR A 339 3.78 21.07 4.42
N ILE A 340 5.00 21.01 3.86
CA ILE A 340 5.29 20.31 2.60
C ILE A 340 5.05 18.80 2.77
N TRP A 341 5.57 18.21 3.84
CA TRP A 341 5.33 16.80 4.17
C TRP A 341 3.87 16.51 4.45
N GLY A 342 3.14 17.42 5.10
CA GLY A 342 1.69 17.29 5.30
C GLY A 342 0.93 17.23 3.98
N VAL A 343 1.28 18.07 2.99
CA VAL A 343 0.70 18.02 1.64
C VAL A 343 1.02 16.68 0.96
N ALA A 344 2.27 16.21 1.05
CA ALA A 344 2.68 14.93 0.48
C ALA A 344 1.94 13.74 1.11
N ILE A 345 1.82 13.70 2.44
CA ILE A 345 1.07 12.66 3.17
C ILE A 345 -0.40 12.69 2.74
N LEU A 346 -1.02 13.87 2.67
CA LEU A 346 -2.41 14.01 2.24
C LEU A 346 -2.61 13.52 0.81
N ARG A 347 -1.71 13.90 -0.11
CA ARG A 347 -1.74 13.43 -1.49
C ARG A 347 -1.67 11.90 -1.55
N HIS A 348 -0.70 11.27 -0.88
CA HIS A 348 -0.57 9.82 -0.88
C HIS A 348 -1.77 9.12 -0.23
N MET A 349 -2.32 9.67 0.85
CA MET A 349 -3.52 9.13 1.48
C MET A 349 -4.72 9.15 0.52
N LEU A 350 -4.88 10.20 -0.28
CA LEU A 350 -5.91 10.29 -1.32
C LEU A 350 -5.62 9.32 -2.48
N GLN A 351 -4.37 9.16 -2.90
CA GLN A 351 -3.99 8.19 -3.95
C GLN A 351 -4.37 6.76 -3.59
N LEU A 352 -4.21 6.36 -2.32
CA LEU A 352 -4.45 4.98 -1.91
C LEU A 352 -5.90 4.54 -2.13
N GLN A 353 -6.88 5.44 -2.06
CA GLN A 353 -8.29 5.09 -2.23
C GLN A 353 -8.60 4.49 -3.61
N CYS A 354 -7.96 4.99 -4.67
CA CYS A 354 -8.19 4.54 -6.04
C CYS A 354 -7.08 3.66 -6.61
N ASN A 355 -5.91 3.62 -5.96
CA ASN A 355 -4.77 2.80 -6.40
C ASN A 355 -4.56 1.53 -5.56
N ALA A 356 -5.25 1.38 -4.41
CA ALA A 356 -5.17 0.15 -3.62
C ALA A 356 -6.02 -0.97 -4.23
N GLN A 357 -5.44 -2.15 -4.34
CA GLN A 357 -6.10 -3.36 -4.79
C GLN A 357 -5.95 -4.44 -3.71
N ALA A 358 -7.04 -5.18 -3.46
CA ALA A 358 -7.01 -6.33 -2.56
C ALA A 358 -6.72 -7.60 -3.35
N ILE A 359 -5.70 -8.36 -2.96
CA ILE A 359 -5.48 -9.71 -3.47
C ILE A 359 -6.32 -10.66 -2.63
N THR A 360 -7.43 -11.13 -3.19
CA THR A 360 -8.47 -11.86 -2.44
C THR A 360 -8.36 -13.37 -2.57
N SER A 361 -7.52 -13.88 -3.48
CA SER A 361 -7.26 -15.30 -3.65
C SER A 361 -6.00 -15.54 -4.47
N ILE A 362 -5.23 -16.55 -4.09
CA ILE A 362 -4.11 -17.06 -4.89
C ILE A 362 -4.53 -18.44 -5.37
N ARG A 363 -4.60 -18.63 -6.69
CA ARG A 363 -4.98 -19.90 -7.32
C ARG A 363 -3.75 -20.46 -8.03
N HIS A 364 -3.26 -21.60 -7.55
CA HIS A 364 -2.26 -22.37 -8.26
C HIS A 364 -2.97 -23.36 -9.18
N THR A 365 -2.98 -23.09 -10.48
CA THR A 365 -3.34 -24.11 -11.47
C THR A 365 -2.14 -25.03 -11.64
N GLY A 366 -1.97 -25.98 -10.70
CA GLY A 366 -1.03 -27.07 -10.92
C GLY A 366 -1.44 -27.81 -12.20
N LYS A 367 -0.46 -28.21 -13.02
CA LYS A 367 -0.70 -29.29 -13.97
C LYS A 367 -1.18 -30.48 -13.14
N THR A 368 -2.39 -30.97 -13.40
CA THR A 368 -2.76 -32.33 -13.01
C THR A 368 -1.72 -33.24 -13.64
N GLU A 369 -0.84 -33.80 -12.82
CA GLU A 369 -0.09 -34.99 -13.22
C GLU A 369 -1.15 -36.04 -13.59
N THR A 370 -1.27 -36.29 -14.89
CA THR A 370 -2.09 -37.35 -15.47
C THR A 370 -1.50 -38.71 -15.21
#